data_AF-A0A8J2L5E2-F1
#
_entry.id   AF-A0A8J2L5E2-F1
#
_cell.length_a   1.000
_cell.length_b   1.000
_cell.length_c   1.000
_cell.angle_alpha   90.00
_cell.angle_beta   90.00
_cell.angle_gamma   90.00
#
_symmetry.space_group_name_H-M   'P 1'
#
loop_
_entity.id
_entity.type
_entity.pdbx_description
1 polymer ?
#
loop_
_entity_poly.entity_id
_entity_poly.type
_entity_poly.pdbx_seq_one_letter_code
_entity_poly.pdbx_strand_id
1 'polypeptide(L)'
;MPAKVNVLLSTEVLFLVMRPQIIRGTPEQPVAVQTTFGWIIGGGRSIHNQPKLQCNIVSSTLDQQLRRFWEIDQGHTNNILTLDEEKAEKHYTQTTIRREDGSFQVRLPFKEELPTLGKSKQQAFRRLINLESRLGRHNELREQYLMAMQALVNDGHLEK
;
A
#
# COMPACT_ATOMS: atom_id res chain seq x y z
N MET A 1 29.57 19.39 -8.96
CA MET A 1 28.52 18.40 -8.62
C MET A 1 28.53 18.18 -7.12
N PRO A 2 27.38 18.10 -6.43
CA PRO A 2 27.36 17.78 -5.00
C PRO A 2 27.95 16.39 -4.77
N ALA A 3 28.63 16.19 -3.65
CA ALA A 3 29.21 14.92 -3.27
C ALA A 3 28.13 13.85 -3.02
N LYS A 4 28.51 12.57 -3.08
CA LYS A 4 27.62 11.44 -2.80
C LYS A 4 27.03 11.57 -1.38
N VAL A 5 25.71 11.57 -1.27
CA VAL A 5 25.01 11.57 0.01
C VAL A 5 25.14 10.17 0.63
N ASN A 6 25.73 10.08 1.83
CA ASN A 6 25.87 8.81 2.54
C ASN A 6 24.70 8.54 3.50
N VAL A 7 24.15 9.57 4.14
CA VAL A 7 23.10 9.46 5.16
C VAL A 7 22.22 10.70 5.11
N LEU A 8 20.90 10.51 5.27
CA LEU A 8 19.93 11.59 5.50
C LEU A 8 19.49 11.56 6.98
N LEU A 9 19.55 12.71 7.64
CA LEU A 9 19.16 12.86 9.05
C LEU A 9 17.89 13.70 9.15
N SER A 10 16.92 13.21 9.91
CA SER A 10 15.73 13.99 10.27
C SER A 10 16.08 15.09 11.28
N THR A 11 15.21 16.11 11.35
CA THR A 11 15.31 17.20 12.34
C THR A 11 15.28 16.69 13.78
N GLU A 12 14.55 15.60 14.05
CA GLU A 12 14.52 14.95 15.37
C GLU A 12 15.89 14.42 15.79
N VAL A 13 16.65 13.87 14.83
CA VAL A 13 17.99 13.31 15.08
C VAL A 13 19.04 14.42 15.21
N LEU A 14 18.84 15.55 14.54
CA LEU A 14 19.76 16.69 14.59
C LEU A 14 19.98 17.17 16.03
N PHE A 15 18.91 17.26 16.83
CA PHE A 15 19.01 17.69 18.23
C PHE A 15 19.73 16.69 19.13
N LEU A 16 19.75 15.40 18.77
CA LEU A 16 20.44 14.35 19.52
C LEU A 16 21.95 14.33 19.26
N VAL A 17 22.37 14.75 18.07
CA VAL A 17 23.78 14.65 17.65
C VAL A 17 24.57 15.94 17.87
N MET A 18 23.89 17.06 18.13
CA MET A 18 24.53 18.33 18.47
C MET A 18 25.30 18.25 19.79
N ARG A 19 26.45 18.91 19.83
CA ARG A 19 27.32 19.04 21.00
C ARG A 19 27.27 20.49 21.53
N PRO A 20 27.69 20.73 22.78
CA PRO A 20 27.60 22.06 23.40
C PRO A 20 28.47 23.13 22.72
N GLN A 21 29.52 22.72 22.00
CA GLN A 21 30.48 23.65 21.42
C GLN A 21 29.89 24.34 20.19
N ILE A 22 29.77 25.67 20.27
CA ILE A 22 29.32 26.54 19.20
C ILE A 22 30.32 27.67 19.04
N ILE A 23 30.85 27.84 17.84
CA ILE A 23 31.70 28.98 17.47
C ILE A 23 30.83 29.93 16.66
N ARG A 24 30.55 31.11 17.23
CA ARG A 24 29.71 32.13 16.59
C ARG A 24 30.60 33.23 16.05
N GLY A 25 30.46 33.54 14.75
CA GLY A 25 30.97 34.77 14.17
C GLY A 25 30.05 35.96 14.44
N THR A 26 30.38 37.09 13.84
CA THR A 26 29.46 38.25 13.70
C THR A 26 28.22 37.87 12.89
N PRO A 27 27.13 38.68 12.89
CA PRO A 27 25.89 38.37 12.16
C PRO A 27 26.05 38.07 10.66
N GLU A 28 27.15 38.53 10.04
CA GLU A 28 27.46 38.30 8.63
C GLU A 28 28.42 37.12 8.39
N GLN A 29 28.99 36.57 9.47
CA GLN A 29 29.92 35.44 9.44
C GLN A 29 29.20 34.12 9.77
N PRO A 30 29.75 32.99 9.33
CA PRO A 30 29.17 31.69 9.60
C PRO A 30 29.24 31.32 11.09
N VAL A 31 28.36 30.41 11.49
CA VAL A 31 28.36 29.75 12.80
C VAL A 31 28.77 28.30 12.59
N ALA A 32 29.71 27.81 13.39
CA ALA A 32 30.08 26.41 13.43
C ALA A 32 29.51 25.75 14.69
N VAL A 33 28.79 24.65 14.51
CA VAL A 33 28.24 23.84 15.61
C VAL A 33 28.91 22.47 15.56
N GLN A 34 29.40 21.99 16.70
CA GLN A 34 29.97 20.66 16.78
C GLN A 34 28.87 19.61 16.87
N THR A 35 29.01 18.51 16.15
CA THR A 35 28.14 17.32 16.23
C THR A 35 28.98 16.06 16.45
N THR A 36 28.35 14.92 16.73
CA THR A 36 29.03 13.62 16.77
C THR A 36 29.75 13.24 15.47
N PHE A 37 29.31 13.79 14.34
CA PHE A 37 29.86 13.51 13.01
C PHE A 37 30.87 14.55 12.54
N GLY A 38 31.22 15.52 13.40
CA GLY A 38 32.10 16.64 13.05
C GLY A 38 31.38 17.99 13.09
N TRP A 39 31.96 18.99 12.45
CA TRP A 39 31.45 20.37 12.47
C TRP A 39 30.45 20.62 11.36
N ILE A 40 29.28 21.16 11.72
CA ILE A 40 28.33 21.71 10.77
C ILE A 40 28.51 23.23 10.72
N ILE A 41 28.52 23.80 9.53
CA ILE A 41 28.65 25.25 9.31
C ILE A 41 27.33 25.77 8.76
N GLY A 42 26.75 26.78 9.40
CA GLY A 42 25.48 27.39 9.00
C GLY A 42 25.51 28.91 9.15
N GLY A 43 24.75 29.60 8.31
CA GLY A 43 24.74 31.07 8.29
C GLY A 43 25.94 31.68 7.53
N GLY A 44 26.11 32.99 7.69
CA GLY A 44 27.04 33.80 6.90
C GLY A 44 26.41 34.28 5.59
N ARG A 45 26.39 35.59 5.35
CA ARG A 45 25.94 36.15 4.07
C ARG A 45 27.17 36.34 3.20
N SER A 46 27.27 35.60 2.10
CA SER A 46 28.21 35.99 1.04
C SER A 46 27.66 37.27 0.39
N ILE A 47 28.27 38.41 0.71
CA ILE A 47 27.91 39.72 0.14
C ILE A 47 28.14 39.73 -1.38
N HIS A 48 28.91 38.78 -1.92
CA HIS A 48 29.34 38.78 -3.31
C HIS A 48 28.48 38.03 -4.32
N ASN A 49 27.40 37.37 -3.89
CA ASN A 49 26.42 36.83 -4.83
C ASN A 49 25.14 36.60 -4.04
N GLN A 50 24.12 37.44 -4.23
CA GLN A 50 22.84 37.19 -3.58
C GLN A 50 22.31 35.84 -4.08
N PRO A 51 22.23 34.79 -3.24
CA PRO A 51 21.50 33.61 -3.67
C PRO A 51 20.05 34.08 -3.77
N LYS A 52 19.47 34.01 -4.98
CA LYS A 52 18.02 34.12 -5.13
C LYS A 52 17.41 33.17 -4.10
N LEU A 53 16.74 33.72 -3.09
CA LEU A 53 15.90 32.95 -2.17
C LEU A 53 14.79 32.34 -3.02
N GLN A 54 15.03 31.13 -3.51
CA GLN A 54 14.05 30.39 -4.28
C GLN A 54 13.13 29.71 -3.28
N CYS A 55 12.13 30.47 -2.83
CA CYS A 55 11.01 29.90 -2.11
C CYS A 55 10.14 29.18 -3.15
N ASN A 56 10.22 27.86 -3.22
CA ASN A 56 9.27 27.08 -4.01
C ASN A 56 7.94 27.04 -3.26
N ILE A 57 7.21 28.16 -3.26
CA ILE A 57 5.79 28.15 -2.92
C ILE A 57 5.10 27.47 -4.09
N VAL A 58 4.72 26.21 -3.89
CA VAL A 58 3.92 25.48 -4.85
C VAL A 58 2.48 25.97 -4.71
N SER A 59 2.15 27.03 -5.46
CA SER A 59 0.76 27.50 -5.63
C SER A 59 0.03 26.60 -6.63
N SER A 60 -0.05 25.30 -6.34
CA SER A 60 -0.87 24.37 -7.13
C SER A 60 -2.12 24.01 -6.34
N THR A 61 -3.20 23.70 -7.04
CA THR A 61 -4.41 23.17 -6.40
C THR A 61 -4.10 21.86 -5.68
N LEU A 62 -4.87 21.54 -4.63
CA LEU A 62 -4.71 20.31 -3.85
C LEU A 62 -4.66 19.07 -4.75
N ASP A 63 -5.50 19.02 -5.79
CA ASP A 63 -5.54 17.93 -6.76
C ASP A 63 -4.20 17.69 -7.47
N GLN A 64 -3.49 18.78 -7.81
CA GLN A 64 -2.19 18.68 -8.47
C GLN A 64 -1.09 18.23 -7.50
N GLN A 65 -1.19 18.61 -6.23
CA GLN A 65 -0.28 18.14 -5.18
C GLN A 65 -0.48 16.65 -4.90
N LEU A 66 -1.74 16.24 -4.79
CA LEU A 66 -2.13 14.85 -4.62
C LEU A 66 -1.60 13.99 -5.77
N ARG A 67 -1.86 14.38 -7.02
CA ARG A 67 -1.33 13.66 -8.19
C ARG A 67 0.19 13.51 -8.13
N ARG A 68 0.90 14.60 -7.86
CA ARG A 68 2.36 14.60 -7.79
C ARG A 68 2.89 13.77 -6.62
N PHE A 69 2.16 13.74 -5.50
CA PHE A 69 2.48 12.86 -4.37
C PHE A 69 2.36 11.40 -4.78
N TRP A 70 1.26 11.00 -5.41
CA TRP A 70 1.07 9.62 -5.89
C TRP A 70 2.07 9.23 -6.99
N GLU A 71 2.48 10.16 -7.86
CA GLU A 71 3.54 9.93 -8.86
C GLU A 71 4.90 9.65 -8.22
N ILE A 72 5.21 10.32 -7.10
CA ILE A 72 6.47 10.12 -6.37
C ILE A 72 6.43 8.84 -5.54
N ASP A 73 5.32 8.58 -4.85
CA ASP A 73 5.14 7.43 -3.95
C ASP A 73 5.06 6.09 -4.70
N GLN A 74 4.47 6.09 -5.92
CA GLN A 74 4.43 4.90 -6.77
C GLN A 74 5.78 4.58 -7.46
N GLY A 75 6.80 5.42 -7.28
CA GLY A 75 8.12 5.24 -7.88
C GLY A 75 8.13 5.50 -9.39
N HIS A 76 9.33 5.54 -9.98
CA HIS A 76 9.46 5.65 -11.43
C HIS A 76 8.86 4.39 -12.07
N THR A 77 7.72 4.53 -12.74
CA THR A 77 7.15 3.49 -13.60
C THR A 77 8.10 3.28 -14.77
N ASN A 78 9.12 2.45 -14.60
CA ASN A 78 9.75 1.83 -15.76
C ASN A 78 8.63 1.03 -16.43
N ASN A 79 8.15 1.51 -17.58
CA ASN A 79 7.05 0.96 -18.38
C ASN A 79 7.30 -0.46 -18.92
N ILE A 80 8.27 -1.19 -18.36
CA ILE A 80 8.61 -2.54 -18.75
C ILE A 80 7.94 -3.46 -17.75
N LEU A 81 6.71 -3.86 -18.07
CA LEU A 81 6.04 -4.95 -17.37
C LEU A 81 6.88 -6.22 -17.55
N THR A 82 7.03 -6.98 -16.47
CA THR A 82 7.50 -8.35 -16.54
C THR A 82 6.48 -9.22 -17.29
N LEU A 83 6.92 -10.35 -17.83
CA LEU A 83 6.06 -11.28 -18.55
C LEU A 83 4.91 -11.84 -17.69
N ASP A 84 5.12 -11.93 -16.37
CA ASP A 84 4.08 -12.34 -15.42
C ASP A 84 3.06 -11.21 -15.15
N GLU A 85 3.52 -9.95 -15.07
CA GLU A 85 2.63 -8.79 -14.96
C GLU A 85 1.78 -8.60 -16.21
N GLU A 86 2.34 -8.78 -17.41
CA GLU A 86 1.59 -8.72 -18.66
C GLU A 86 0.51 -9.81 -18.73
N LYS A 87 0.84 -11.04 -18.30
CA LYS A 87 -0.15 -12.13 -18.20
C LYS A 87 -1.25 -11.81 -17.20
N ALA A 88 -0.91 -11.25 -16.04
CA ALA A 88 -1.87 -10.88 -15.00
C ALA A 88 -2.82 -9.78 -15.50
N GLU A 89 -2.29 -8.74 -16.15
CA GLU A 89 -3.08 -7.65 -16.72
C GLU A 89 -4.02 -8.15 -17.82
N LYS A 90 -3.50 -8.99 -18.72
CA LYS A 90 -4.30 -9.63 -19.77
C LYS A 90 -5.41 -10.51 -19.19
N HIS A 91 -5.10 -11.32 -18.17
CA HIS A 91 -6.09 -12.15 -17.48
C HIS A 91 -7.17 -11.29 -16.82
N TYR A 92 -6.79 -10.24 -16.09
CA TYR A 92 -7.72 -9.35 -15.43
C TYR A 92 -8.65 -8.68 -16.45
N THR A 93 -8.09 -8.11 -17.53
CA THR A 93 -8.87 -7.44 -18.58
C THR A 93 -9.83 -8.38 -19.29
N GLN A 94 -9.42 -9.63 -19.54
CA GLN A 94 -10.24 -10.62 -20.25
C GLN A 94 -11.35 -11.24 -19.38
N THR A 95 -11.16 -11.26 -18.07
CA THR A 95 -12.01 -12.06 -17.17
C THR A 95 -12.77 -11.25 -16.13
N THR A 96 -12.50 -9.94 -16.05
CA THR A 96 -13.22 -9.03 -15.17
C THR A 96 -14.41 -8.43 -15.91
N ILE A 97 -15.59 -8.65 -15.36
CA ILE A 97 -16.85 -8.14 -15.91
C ILE A 97 -17.54 -7.34 -14.83
N ARG A 98 -17.99 -6.13 -15.17
CA ARG A 98 -18.89 -5.36 -14.31
C ARG A 98 -20.32 -5.84 -14.56
N ARG A 99 -20.97 -6.32 -13.50
CA ARG A 99 -22.37 -6.78 -13.53
C ARG A 99 -23.33 -5.59 -13.52
N GLU A 100 -24.58 -5.84 -13.88
CA GLU A 100 -25.64 -4.81 -13.97
C GLU A 100 -25.93 -4.13 -12.62
N ASP A 101 -25.71 -4.84 -11.51
CA ASP A 101 -25.83 -4.34 -10.14
C ASP A 101 -24.64 -3.44 -9.70
N GLY A 102 -23.64 -3.26 -10.58
CA GLY A 102 -22.43 -2.49 -10.32
C GLY A 102 -21.32 -3.28 -9.64
N SER A 103 -21.53 -4.56 -9.29
CA SER A 103 -20.49 -5.43 -8.73
C SER A 103 -19.50 -5.91 -9.79
N PHE A 104 -18.32 -6.35 -9.38
CA PHE A 104 -17.30 -6.89 -10.28
C PHE A 104 -17.22 -8.41 -10.13
N GLN A 105 -17.37 -9.11 -11.24
CA GLN A 105 -17.04 -10.52 -11.35
C GLN A 105 -15.61 -10.63 -11.86
N VAL A 106 -14.70 -11.12 -11.03
CA VAL A 106 -13.29 -11.31 -11.37
C VAL A 106 -12.97 -12.80 -11.33
N ARG A 107 -12.31 -13.32 -12.37
CA ARG A 107 -11.78 -14.68 -12.34
C ARG A 107 -10.45 -14.68 -11.61
N LEU A 108 -10.28 -15.61 -10.66
CA LEU A 108 -9.02 -15.76 -9.92
C LEU A 108 -7.85 -16.08 -10.88
N PRO A 109 -6.77 -15.28 -10.85
CA PRO A 109 -5.55 -15.58 -11.59
C PRO A 109 -4.80 -16.72 -10.87
N PHE A 110 -4.33 -17.70 -11.64
CA PHE A 110 -3.43 -18.75 -11.16
C PHE A 110 -2.07 -18.57 -11.81
N LYS A 111 -0.99 -18.75 -11.05
CA LYS A 111 0.39 -18.63 -11.56
C LYS A 111 0.75 -19.76 -12.52
N GLU A 112 0.16 -20.93 -12.33
CA GLU A 112 0.31 -22.13 -13.14
C GLU A 112 -1.05 -22.56 -13.70
N GLU A 113 -1.08 -23.64 -14.49
CA GLU A 113 -2.34 -24.22 -14.96
C GLU A 113 -3.29 -24.52 -13.80
N LEU A 114 -4.60 -24.39 -14.07
CA LEU A 114 -5.65 -24.57 -13.07
C LEU A 114 -5.43 -25.89 -12.32
N PRO A 115 -5.29 -25.86 -10.98
CA PRO A 115 -5.13 -27.08 -10.22
C PRO A 115 -6.37 -27.95 -10.47
N THR A 116 -6.14 -29.22 -10.79
CA THR A 116 -7.25 -30.15 -10.97
C THR A 116 -8.02 -30.23 -9.65
N LEU A 117 -9.32 -29.92 -9.68
CA LEU A 117 -10.19 -29.84 -8.50
C LEU A 117 -10.37 -31.18 -7.75
N GLY A 118 -9.65 -32.23 -8.18
CA GLY A 118 -9.61 -33.55 -7.60
C GLY A 118 -11.00 -34.16 -7.40
N LYS A 119 -11.18 -34.86 -6.27
CA LYS A 119 -12.47 -35.49 -5.90
C LYS A 119 -13.36 -34.57 -5.07
N SER A 120 -13.22 -33.25 -5.16
CA SER A 120 -13.97 -32.27 -4.35
C SER A 120 -15.48 -32.46 -4.49
N LYS A 121 -16.00 -32.60 -5.71
CA LYS A 121 -17.43 -32.84 -5.98
C LYS A 121 -17.95 -34.11 -5.30
N GLN A 122 -17.23 -35.22 -5.42
CA GLN A 122 -17.62 -36.48 -4.78
C GLN A 122 -17.61 -36.37 -3.25
N GLN A 123 -16.64 -35.66 -2.68
CA GLN A 123 -16.56 -35.42 -1.25
C GLN A 123 -17.71 -34.54 -0.76
N ALA A 124 -18.00 -33.43 -1.46
CA ALA A 124 -19.13 -32.56 -1.13
C ALA A 124 -20.46 -33.32 -1.18
N PHE A 125 -20.67 -34.14 -2.20
CA PHE A 125 -21.88 -34.95 -2.33
C PHE A 125 -22.03 -35.99 -1.20
N ARG A 126 -20.95 -36.70 -0.85
CA ARG A 126 -20.97 -37.62 0.30
C ARG A 126 -21.29 -36.91 1.62
N ARG A 127 -20.71 -35.71 1.82
CA ARG A 127 -21.01 -34.89 3.00
C ARG A 127 -22.48 -34.47 3.03
N LEU A 128 -23.06 -34.11 1.89
CA LEU A 128 -24.48 -33.76 1.77
C LEU A 128 -25.37 -34.95 2.17
N ILE A 129 -25.17 -36.13 1.57
CA ILE A 129 -25.97 -37.33 1.90
C ILE A 129 -25.88 -37.68 3.39
N ASN A 130 -24.68 -37.61 3.97
CA ASN A 130 -24.47 -37.88 5.39
C ASN A 130 -25.18 -36.85 6.27
N LEU A 131 -25.15 -35.58 5.87
CA LEU A 131 -25.87 -34.51 6.56
C LEU A 131 -27.37 -34.78 6.52
N GLU A 132 -27.96 -35.02 5.34
CA GLU A 132 -29.39 -35.31 5.18
C GLU A 132 -29.82 -36.54 6.01
N SER A 133 -29.03 -37.61 5.97
CA SER A 133 -29.28 -38.80 6.77
C SER A 133 -29.26 -38.52 8.27
N ARG A 134 -28.34 -37.66 8.74
CA ARG A 134 -28.23 -37.29 10.16
C ARG A 134 -29.39 -36.39 10.59
N LEU A 135 -29.78 -35.43 9.75
CA LEU A 135 -30.92 -34.54 10.00
C LEU A 135 -32.25 -35.31 9.95
N GLY A 136 -32.36 -36.37 9.14
CA GLY A 136 -33.55 -37.23 9.10
C GLY A 136 -33.72 -38.11 10.33
N ARG A 137 -32.63 -38.42 11.07
CA ARG A 137 -32.67 -39.23 12.30
C ARG A 137 -32.87 -38.42 13.57
N HIS A 138 -32.46 -37.14 13.57
CA HIS A 138 -32.48 -36.28 14.75
C HIS A 138 -33.26 -34.99 14.47
N ASN A 139 -34.53 -34.96 14.89
CA ASN A 139 -35.42 -33.82 14.64
C ASN A 139 -34.94 -32.50 15.28
N GLU A 140 -34.43 -32.54 16.51
CA GLU A 140 -33.90 -31.33 17.18
C GLU A 140 -32.72 -30.71 16.40
N LEU A 141 -31.81 -31.54 15.91
CA LEU A 141 -30.67 -31.09 15.10
C LEU A 141 -31.13 -30.49 13.78
N ARG A 142 -32.20 -31.04 13.18
CA ARG A 142 -32.81 -30.52 11.96
C ARG A 142 -33.40 -29.13 12.17
N GLU A 143 -34.12 -28.91 13.26
CA GLU A 143 -34.68 -27.59 13.56
C GLU A 143 -33.59 -26.55 13.76
N GLN A 144 -32.55 -26.87 14.54
CA GLN A 144 -31.41 -25.97 14.75
C GLN A 144 -30.69 -25.64 13.44
N TYR A 145 -30.49 -26.66 12.58
CA TYR A 145 -29.85 -26.47 11.28
C TYR A 145 -30.68 -25.55 10.37
N LEU A 146 -31.99 -25.75 10.29
CA LEU A 146 -32.89 -24.90 9.51
C LEU A 146 -32.93 -23.46 10.03
N MET A 147 -32.97 -23.29 11.35
CA MET A 147 -32.92 -21.96 11.97
C MET A 147 -31.62 -21.22 11.61
N ALA A 148 -30.47 -21.90 11.65
CA ALA A 148 -29.19 -21.31 11.26
C ALA A 148 -29.12 -20.97 9.77
N MET A 149 -29.63 -21.83 8.88
CA MET A 149 -29.70 -21.55 7.45
C MET A 149 -30.58 -20.34 7.15
N GLN A 150 -31.72 -20.21 7.85
CA GLN A 150 -32.62 -19.08 7.71
C GLN A 150 -31.97 -17.77 8.19
N ALA A 151 -31.19 -17.80 9.27
CA ALA A 151 -30.42 -16.64 9.73
C ALA A 151 -29.42 -16.17 8.66
N LEU A 152 -28.67 -17.10 8.05
CA LEU A 152 -27.73 -16.76 6.97
C LEU A 152 -28.40 -16.13 5.74
N VAL A 153 -29.62 -16.57 5.40
CA VAL A 153 -30.41 -15.95 4.32
C VAL A 153 -30.88 -14.55 4.72
N ASN A 154 -31.35 -14.38 5.96
CA ASN A 154 -31.82 -13.10 6.45
C ASN A 154 -30.68 -12.06 6.55
N ASP A 155 -29.48 -12.50 6.91
CA ASP A 155 -28.27 -11.66 6.99
C ASP A 155 -27.68 -11.34 5.59
N GLY A 156 -28.24 -11.90 4.52
CA GLY A 156 -27.75 -11.69 3.14
C GLY A 156 -26.44 -12.42 2.83
N HIS A 157 -26.02 -13.36 3.67
CA HIS A 157 -24.83 -14.19 3.44
C HIS A 157 -25.10 -15.36 2.49
N LEU A 158 -26.36 -15.78 2.40
CA LEU A 158 -26.81 -16.79 1.45
C LEU A 158 -27.92 -16.21 0.56
N GLU A 159 -27.75 -16.36 -0.74
CA GLU A 159 -28.81 -16.10 -1.72
C GLU A 159 -29.72 -17.33 -1.84
N LYS A 160 -31.01 -17.09 -2.10
CA LYS A 160 -32.06 -18.11 -2.04
C LYS A 160 -32.16 -18.97 -3.29
#